data_AF-A0A976KNA6-F1
#
_entry.id   AF-A0A976KNA6-F1
#
_cell.length_a   1.000
_cell.length_b   1.000
_cell.length_c   1.000
_cell.angle_alpha   90.00
_cell.angle_beta   90.00
_cell.angle_gamma   90.00
#
_symmetry.space_group_name_H-M   'P 1'
#
loop_
_entity.id
_entity.type
_entity.pdbx_description
1 polymer ?
#
loop_
_entity_poly.entity_id
_entity_poly.type
_entity_poly.pdbx_seq_one_letter_code
_entity_poly.pdbx_strand_id
1 'polypeptide(L)'
;IAKQVFEAMWSSNDDADTIIEKQGLKQITDSGAIETMIDEILANNQQQVEQYKAGQEKLLGFFVGQVMKASKGKANPGQVNQILRDKLKD
;
A
#
# COMPACT_ATOMS: atom_id res chain seq x y z
N ILE A 1 0.53 6.80 9.99
CA ILE A 1 1.49 7.91 9.82
C ILE A 1 1.22 9.03 10.82
N ALA A 2 0.13 9.82 10.71
CA ALA A 2 -0.11 10.99 11.59
C ALA A 2 0.01 10.70 13.11
N LYS A 3 -0.60 9.61 13.61
CA LYS A 3 -0.49 9.21 15.02
C LYS A 3 0.95 8.89 15.47
N GLN A 4 1.70 8.16 14.63
CA GLN A 4 3.09 7.77 14.92
C GLN A 4 4.03 8.99 14.87
N VAL A 5 3.80 9.89 13.92
CA VAL A 5 4.56 11.15 13.81
C VAL A 5 4.31 12.00 15.06
N PHE A 6 3.05 12.14 15.49
CA PHE A 6 2.71 12.90 16.69
C PHE A 6 3.33 12.33 17.98
N GLU A 7 3.27 11.01 18.18
CA GLU A 7 3.90 10.35 19.34
C GLU A 7 5.43 10.53 19.35
N ALA A 8 6.06 10.51 18.17
CA ALA A 8 7.49 10.74 18.03
C ALA A 8 7.88 12.22 18.23
N MET A 9 7.04 13.17 17.78
CA MET A 9 7.21 14.60 18.04
C MET A 9 7.10 14.90 19.52
N TRP A 10 6.20 14.22 20.23
CA TRP A 10 6.05 14.40 21.67
C TRP A 10 7.26 13.88 22.48
N SER A 11 7.94 12.87 21.95
CA SER A 11 9.09 12.22 22.61
C SER A 11 10.44 12.76 22.17
N SER A 12 10.47 13.70 21.22
CA SER A 12 11.68 14.33 20.67
C SER A 12 11.49 15.84 20.58
N ASN A 13 12.55 16.57 20.25
CA ASN A 13 12.44 17.99 19.89
C ASN A 13 12.47 18.19 18.37
N ASP A 14 12.29 17.09 17.61
CA ASP A 14 12.29 17.08 16.16
C ASP A 14 10.91 17.48 15.63
N ASP A 15 10.90 18.21 14.52
CA ASP A 15 9.67 18.51 13.78
C ASP A 15 9.13 17.29 13.01
N ALA A 16 7.89 17.43 12.51
CA ALA A 16 7.18 16.36 11.81
C ALA A 16 7.96 15.83 10.59
N ASP A 17 8.57 16.71 9.80
CA ASP A 17 9.28 16.33 8.57
C ASP A 17 10.55 15.56 8.92
N THR A 18 11.31 16.05 9.91
CA THR A 18 12.49 15.37 10.45
C THR A 18 12.16 13.96 10.94
N ILE A 19 11.02 13.77 11.62
CA ILE A 19 10.55 12.46 12.08
C ILE A 19 10.13 11.56 10.92
N ILE A 20 9.42 12.11 9.93
CA ILE A 20 9.00 11.37 8.73
C ILE A 20 10.23 10.84 7.98
N GLU A 21 11.29 11.64 7.87
CA GLU A 21 12.54 11.21 7.26
C GLU A 21 13.28 10.16 8.11
N LYS A 22 13.52 10.44 9.39
CA LYS A 22 14.25 9.54 10.31
C LYS A 22 13.59 8.16 10.43
N GLN A 23 12.26 8.10 10.44
CA GLN A 23 11.51 6.85 10.55
C GLN A 23 11.14 6.26 9.18
N GLY A 24 11.55 6.90 8.08
CA GLY A 24 11.25 6.48 6.73
C GLY A 24 9.75 6.39 6.45
N LEU A 25 8.93 7.24 7.07
CA LEU A 25 7.46 7.25 6.95
C LEU A 25 6.97 7.95 5.67
N LYS A 26 7.89 8.40 4.82
CA LYS A 26 7.56 9.02 3.53
C LYS A 26 6.70 8.06 2.71
N GLN A 27 5.56 8.56 2.25
CA GLN A 27 4.68 7.78 1.41
C GLN A 27 5.36 7.48 0.06
N ILE A 28 5.16 6.26 -0.41
CA ILE A 28 5.44 5.90 -1.80
C ILE A 28 4.24 6.38 -2.60
N THR A 29 4.46 7.42 -3.41
CA THR A 29 3.45 7.99 -4.33
C THR A 29 3.80 7.74 -5.79
N ASP A 30 4.98 7.18 -6.06
CA ASP A 30 5.41 6.75 -7.39
C ASP A 30 4.52 5.60 -7.87
N SER A 31 3.69 5.90 -8.89
CA SER A 31 2.77 4.92 -9.47
C SER A 31 3.50 3.69 -10.02
N GLY A 32 4.67 3.86 -10.63
CA GLY A 32 5.43 2.74 -11.23
C GLY A 32 5.95 1.77 -10.18
N ALA A 33 6.43 2.28 -9.05
CA ALA A 33 6.84 1.43 -7.92
C ALA A 33 5.64 0.66 -7.32
N ILE A 34 4.47 1.30 -7.23
CA ILE A 34 3.24 0.66 -6.74
C ILE A 34 2.73 -0.39 -7.73
N GLU A 35 2.72 -0.07 -9.02
CA GLU A 35 2.33 -1.01 -10.08
C GLU A 35 3.21 -2.26 -10.07
N THR A 36 4.52 -2.10 -9.93
CA THR A 36 5.46 -3.23 -9.86
C THR A 36 5.14 -4.14 -8.67
N MET A 37 4.91 -3.58 -7.48
CA MET A 37 4.51 -4.37 -6.31
C MET A 37 3.17 -5.08 -6.52
N ILE A 38 2.21 -4.42 -7.16
CA ILE A 38 0.92 -5.02 -7.48
C ILE A 38 1.12 -6.19 -8.44
N ASP A 39 1.90 -6.04 -9.50
CA ASP A 39 2.15 -7.10 -10.48
C ASP A 39 2.79 -8.33 -9.84
N GLU A 40 3.77 -8.14 -8.96
CA GLU A 40 4.37 -9.23 -8.19
C GLU A 40 3.34 -9.92 -7.28
N ILE A 41 2.48 -9.16 -6.61
CA ILE A 41 1.46 -9.72 -5.72
C ILE A 41 0.43 -10.51 -6.51
N LEU A 42 -0.06 -9.99 -7.63
CA LEU A 42 -1.00 -10.68 -8.49
C LEU A 42 -0.36 -11.96 -9.07
N ALA A 43 0.89 -11.88 -9.53
CA ALA A 43 1.63 -13.03 -10.05
C ALA A 43 1.81 -14.15 -9.00
N ASN A 44 2.01 -13.78 -7.74
CA ASN A 44 2.16 -14.75 -6.64
C ASN A 44 0.83 -15.27 -6.06
N ASN A 45 -0.32 -14.73 -6.48
CA ASN A 45 -1.64 -15.04 -5.94
C ASN A 45 -2.66 -15.33 -7.05
N GLN A 46 -2.25 -16.07 -8.09
CA GLN A 46 -3.09 -16.36 -9.27
C GLN A 46 -4.46 -16.97 -8.92
N GLN A 47 -4.50 -17.86 -7.93
CA GLN A 47 -5.77 -18.47 -7.49
C GLN A 47 -6.77 -17.42 -6.98
N GLN A 48 -6.31 -16.43 -6.21
CA GLN A 48 -7.15 -15.34 -5.72
C GLN A 48 -7.54 -14.39 -6.85
N VAL A 49 -6.68 -14.22 -7.86
CA VAL A 49 -7.00 -13.43 -9.06
C VAL A 49 -8.17 -14.09 -9.80
N GLU A 50 -8.11 -15.40 -10.04
CA GLU A 50 -9.19 -16.15 -10.68
C GLU A 50 -10.49 -16.07 -9.87
N GLN A 51 -10.43 -16.23 -8.55
CA GLN A 51 -11.60 -16.11 -7.67
C GLN A 51 -12.20 -14.70 -7.69
N TYR A 52 -11.37 -13.66 -7.74
CA TYR A 52 -11.84 -12.29 -7.87
C TYR A 52 -12.57 -12.09 -9.21
N LYS A 53 -11.97 -12.55 -10.31
CA LYS A 53 -12.58 -12.50 -11.65
C LYS A 53 -13.86 -13.34 -11.74
N ALA A 54 -14.00 -14.38 -10.92
CA ALA A 54 -15.23 -15.16 -10.78
C ALA A 54 -16.31 -14.47 -9.92
N GLY A 55 -16.10 -13.23 -9.49
CA GLY A 55 -17.09 -12.41 -8.78
C GLY A 55 -16.88 -12.33 -7.26
N GLN A 56 -15.78 -12.86 -6.71
CA GLN A 56 -15.48 -12.71 -5.28
C GLN A 56 -14.83 -11.34 -5.00
N GLU A 57 -15.59 -10.26 -5.14
CA GLU A 57 -15.07 -8.89 -5.03
C GLU A 57 -14.39 -8.56 -3.69
N LYS A 58 -14.72 -9.31 -2.61
CA LYS A 58 -14.08 -9.18 -1.29
C LYS A 58 -12.56 -9.42 -1.33
N LEU A 59 -12.06 -10.15 -2.32
CA LEU A 59 -10.62 -10.39 -2.51
C LEU A 59 -9.85 -9.12 -2.86
N LEU A 60 -10.51 -8.05 -3.30
CA LEU A 60 -9.85 -6.76 -3.47
C LEU A 60 -9.22 -6.26 -2.16
N GLY A 61 -9.92 -6.44 -1.02
CA GLY A 61 -9.38 -6.07 0.29
C GLY A 61 -8.16 -6.91 0.69
N PHE A 62 -8.12 -8.18 0.28
CA PHE A 62 -6.95 -9.04 0.45
C PHE A 62 -5.75 -8.50 -0.33
N PHE A 63 -5.91 -8.16 -1.61
CA PHE A 63 -4.83 -7.61 -2.43
C PHE A 63 -4.33 -6.26 -1.91
N VAL A 64 -5.24 -5.36 -1.53
CA VAL A 64 -4.87 -4.09 -0.88
C VAL A 64 -4.03 -4.37 0.38
N GLY A 65 -4.44 -5.34 1.21
CA GLY A 65 -3.68 -5.74 2.40
C GLY A 65 -2.27 -6.25 2.07
N GLN A 66 -2.12 -7.07 1.03
CA GLN A 66 -0.81 -7.56 0.58
C GLN A 66 0.10 -6.42 0.10
N VAL A 67 -0.43 -5.48 -0.69
CA VAL A 67 0.34 -4.33 -1.19
C VAL A 67 0.75 -3.39 -0.05
N MET A 68 -0.16 -3.16 0.89
CA MET A 68 0.14 -2.37 2.09
C MET A 68 1.20 -3.06 2.95
N LYS A 69 1.19 -4.39 3.05
CA LYS A 69 2.24 -5.14 3.76
C LYS A 69 3.59 -5.06 3.03
N ALA A 70 3.62 -5.28 1.72
CA ALA A 70 4.84 -5.22 0.91
C ALA A 70 5.49 -3.83 0.95
N SER A 71 4.67 -2.78 0.87
CA SER A 71 5.12 -1.39 0.99
C SER A 71 5.41 -0.94 2.43
N LYS A 72 5.27 -1.82 3.44
CA LYS A 72 5.40 -1.50 4.87
C LYS A 72 4.51 -0.32 5.31
N GLY A 73 3.30 -0.26 4.76
CA GLY A 73 2.32 0.78 5.03
C GLY A 73 2.63 2.13 4.38
N LYS A 74 3.62 2.20 3.48
CA LYS A 74 4.04 3.45 2.84
C LYS A 74 3.30 3.74 1.54
N ALA A 75 2.73 2.74 0.87
CA ALA A 75 1.94 2.99 -0.33
C ALA A 75 0.65 3.76 0.01
N ASN A 76 0.20 4.60 -0.91
CA ASN A 76 -1.07 5.29 -0.76
C ASN A 76 -2.24 4.31 -0.99
N PRO A 77 -3.15 4.10 -0.02
CA PRO A 77 -4.21 3.10 -0.14
C PRO A 77 -5.24 3.43 -1.24
N GLY A 78 -5.47 4.71 -1.53
CA GLY A 78 -6.35 5.13 -2.62
C GLY A 78 -5.76 4.77 -3.98
N GLN A 79 -4.48 5.09 -4.20
CA GLN A 79 -3.76 4.75 -5.42
C GLN A 79 -3.64 3.24 -5.63
N VAL A 80 -3.33 2.48 -4.57
CA VAL A 80 -3.28 1.01 -4.60
C VAL A 80 -4.62 0.42 -5.01
N ASN A 81 -5.73 0.87 -4.41
CA ASN A 81 -7.07 0.40 -4.72
C ASN A 81 -7.47 0.71 -6.17
N GLN A 82 -7.14 1.91 -6.66
CA GLN A 82 -7.40 2.29 -8.06
C GLN A 82 -6.65 1.36 -9.03
N ILE A 83 -5.33 1.22 -8.87
CA ILE A 83 -4.49 0.41 -9.76
C ILE A 83 -4.90 -1.07 -9.73
N LEU A 84 -5.21 -1.61 -8.54
CA LEU A 84 -5.68 -2.99 -8.41
C LEU A 84 -7.00 -3.21 -9.17
N ARG A 85 -7.94 -2.28 -9.07
CA ARG A 85 -9.21 -2.36 -9.81
C ARG A 85 -9.00 -2.31 -11.30
N ASP A 86 -8.08 -1.48 -11.77
CA ASP A 86 -7.78 -1.36 -13.19
C ASP A 86 -7.15 -2.67 -13.71
N LYS A 87 -6.14 -3.22 -13.01
CA LYS A 87 -5.45 -4.47 -13.39
C LYS A 87 -6.30 -5.74 -13.27
N LEU A 88 -7.32 -5.75 -12.39
CA LEU A 88 -8.16 -6.93 -12.16
C LEU A 88 -9.47 -6.94 -12.97
N LYS A 89 -9.83 -5.82 -13.62
CA LYS A 89 -11.00 -5.71 -14.50
C LYS A 89 -10.77 -6.23 -15.92
N ASP A 90 -9.51 -6.32 -16.34
CA ASP A 90 -9.08 -6.96 -17.60
C ASP A 90 -9.08 -8.48 -17.48
#